data_AF-A0A093X2V1-F1
#
_entry.id   AF-A0A093X2V1-F1
#
_cell.length_a   1.000
_cell.length_b   1.000
_cell.length_c   1.000
_cell.angle_alpha   90.00
_cell.angle_beta   90.00
_cell.angle_gamma   90.00
#
_symmetry.space_group_name_H-M   'P 1'
#
loop_
_entity.id
_entity.type
_entity.pdbx_description
1 polymer ?
#
loop_
_entity_poly.entity_id
_entity_poly.type
_entity_poly.pdbx_seq_one_letter_code
_entity_poly.pdbx_strand_id
1 'polypeptide(L)'
;MSSINDEDPFLQVQADVLSQLNTTRPLFASYLRIRSLSPNPSSPEVTSARAELESSLSTLAEDLADLVSSVKAVETDPHKYGLQIEEVVRRKHLVDEVGNEVEDMREELLKQMSQAKSRNKPLPPGVDEEQAAGDDMYEEFEQQEQQRIMNDQDQQLDGVFRTVGNLRQQADEMGRELEEQAEILEQVDSAADRVGGKLQTGLQKVGWVMRNNEDTMSSCCIGVLIVVLIILLVLLLVL
;
A
#
# COMPACT_ATOMS: atom_id res chain seq x y z
N MET A 1 -23.84 -10.57 -14.82
CA MET A 1 -23.26 -11.04 -13.55
C MET A 1 -22.39 -9.91 -13.09
N SER A 2 -22.86 -9.17 -12.09
CA SER A 2 -22.39 -7.82 -11.79
C SER A 2 -21.04 -7.85 -11.07
N SER A 3 -20.11 -6.99 -11.51
CA SER A 3 -18.79 -6.74 -10.95
C SER A 3 -18.85 -6.16 -9.54
N ILE A 4 -19.29 -6.94 -8.55
CA ILE A 4 -19.29 -6.53 -7.13
C ILE A 4 -17.86 -6.24 -6.63
N ASN A 5 -16.83 -6.79 -7.29
CA ASN A 5 -15.44 -6.57 -6.92
C ASN A 5 -14.83 -5.26 -7.46
N ASP A 6 -15.43 -4.61 -8.48
CA ASP A 6 -14.89 -3.35 -9.03
C ASP A 6 -15.47 -2.09 -8.35
N GLU A 7 -16.51 -2.22 -7.52
CA GLU A 7 -17.21 -1.09 -6.87
C GLU A 7 -17.05 -1.02 -5.34
N ASP A 8 -16.27 -1.91 -4.72
CA ASP A 8 -16.06 -1.83 -3.27
C ASP A 8 -14.99 -0.78 -2.93
N PRO A 9 -15.36 0.37 -2.34
CA PRO A 9 -14.40 1.41 -1.98
C PRO A 9 -13.36 0.92 -0.97
N PHE A 10 -13.68 -0.12 -0.18
CA PHE A 10 -12.73 -0.72 0.75
C PHE A 10 -11.54 -1.34 0.01
N LEU A 11 -11.79 -2.08 -1.08
CA LEU A 11 -10.74 -2.77 -1.82
C LEU A 11 -9.81 -1.80 -2.53
N GLN A 12 -10.34 -0.64 -2.97
CA GLN A 12 -9.54 0.42 -3.56
C GLN A 12 -8.61 1.06 -2.53
N VAL A 13 -9.14 1.49 -1.38
CA VAL A 13 -8.33 2.09 -0.31
C VAL A 13 -7.34 1.07 0.27
N GLN A 14 -7.73 -0.21 0.34
CA GLN A 14 -6.81 -1.30 0.70
C GLN A 14 -5.61 -1.37 -0.25
N ALA A 15 -5.84 -1.31 -1.57
CA ALA A 15 -4.76 -1.35 -2.55
C ALA A 15 -3.83 -0.12 -2.40
N ASP A 16 -4.41 1.05 -2.16
CA ASP A 16 -3.65 2.29 -1.94
C ASP A 16 -2.79 2.21 -0.66
N VAL A 17 -3.36 1.73 0.45
CA VAL A 17 -2.64 1.52 1.72
C VAL A 17 -1.49 0.53 1.56
N LEU A 18 -1.72 -0.58 0.85
CA LEU A 18 -0.66 -1.57 0.59
C LEU A 18 0.46 -1.01 -0.30
N SER A 19 0.10 -0.19 -1.29
CA SER A 19 1.06 0.53 -2.13
C SER A 19 1.90 1.52 -1.33
N GLN A 20 1.26 2.34 -0.49
CA GLN A 20 1.95 3.27 0.42
C GLN A 20 2.81 2.55 1.46
N LEU A 21 2.40 1.37 1.95
CA LEU A 21 3.20 0.57 2.85
C LEU A 21 4.47 0.06 2.15
N ASN A 22 4.36 -0.37 0.90
CA ASN A 22 5.50 -0.81 0.08
C ASN A 22 6.49 0.32 -0.22
N THR A 23 6.06 1.58 -0.27
CA THR A 23 6.97 2.73 -0.38
C THR A 23 7.53 3.17 0.98
N THR A 24 6.79 3.00 2.07
CA THR A 24 7.21 3.41 3.42
C THR A 24 8.27 2.48 4.01
N ARG A 25 8.17 1.16 3.79
CA ARG A 25 9.17 0.16 4.25
C ARG A 25 10.61 0.48 3.82
N PRO A 26 10.92 0.76 2.53
CA PRO A 26 12.28 1.11 2.13
C PRO A 26 12.73 2.47 2.67
N LEU A 27 11.82 3.43 2.86
CA LEU A 27 12.12 4.71 3.53
C LEU A 27 12.53 4.46 4.99
N PHE A 28 11.84 3.58 5.70
CA PHE A 28 12.19 3.17 7.06
C PHE A 28 13.56 2.49 7.12
N ALA A 29 13.83 1.54 6.22
CA ALA A 29 15.13 0.88 6.12
C ALA A 29 16.27 1.86 5.79
N SER A 30 16.02 2.81 4.88
CA SER A 30 16.91 3.91 4.53
C SER A 30 17.23 4.76 5.77
N TYR A 31 16.21 5.18 6.51
CA TYR A 31 16.37 5.97 7.73
C TYR A 31 17.24 5.26 8.77
N LEU A 32 16.97 3.97 9.04
CA LEU A 32 17.77 3.17 9.96
C LEU A 32 19.23 3.08 9.51
N ARG A 33 19.49 2.92 8.21
CA ARG A 33 20.84 2.88 7.64
C ARG A 33 21.57 4.23 7.73
N ILE A 34 20.92 5.32 7.34
CA ILE A 34 21.54 6.65 7.37
C ILE A 34 21.92 7.00 8.82
N ARG A 35 21.07 6.63 9.78
CA ARG A 35 21.35 6.86 11.19
C ARG A 35 22.42 5.94 11.77
N SER A 36 22.53 4.70 11.29
CA SER A 36 23.65 3.83 11.68
C SER A 36 25.00 4.36 11.16
N LEU A 37 25.00 5.02 9.99
CA LEU A 37 26.20 5.62 9.40
C LEU A 37 26.52 7.01 9.97
N SER A 38 25.50 7.77 10.35
CA SER A 38 25.60 9.12 10.92
C SER A 38 24.97 9.15 12.33
N PRO A 39 25.77 8.95 13.38
CA PRO A 39 25.28 8.96 14.76
C PRO A 39 24.90 10.37 15.26
N ASN A 40 25.17 11.43 14.45
CA ASN A 40 24.75 12.78 14.78
C ASN A 40 23.26 12.97 14.41
N PRO A 41 22.36 13.11 15.41
CA PRO A 41 20.92 13.28 15.17
C PRO A 41 20.59 14.61 14.50
N SER A 42 21.53 15.57 14.51
CA SER A 42 21.37 16.89 13.91
C SER A 42 21.90 16.97 12.47
N SER A 43 22.32 15.84 11.89
CA SER A 43 22.71 15.83 10.48
C SER A 43 21.49 16.15 9.58
N PRO A 44 21.67 16.97 8.54
CA PRO A 44 20.57 17.34 7.65
C PRO A 44 19.98 16.13 6.93
N GLU A 45 20.79 15.11 6.64
CA GLU A 45 20.36 13.87 6.00
C GLU A 45 19.43 13.04 6.91
N VAL A 46 19.78 12.86 8.19
CA VAL A 46 18.93 12.15 9.16
C VAL A 46 17.64 12.91 9.42
N THR A 47 17.72 14.25 9.50
CA THR A 47 16.54 15.09 9.73
C THR A 47 15.59 15.06 8.53
N SER A 48 16.11 15.13 7.30
CA SER A 48 15.32 15.03 6.07
C SER A 48 14.68 13.66 5.90
N ALA A 49 15.47 12.57 6.01
CA ALA A 49 14.97 11.20 5.89
C ALA A 49 13.89 10.88 6.93
N ARG A 50 14.05 11.43 8.14
CA ARG A 50 13.04 11.34 9.18
C ARG A 50 11.77 12.09 8.82
N ALA A 51 11.86 13.36 8.41
CA ALA A 51 10.68 14.17 8.11
C ALA A 51 9.84 13.53 6.98
N GLU A 52 10.50 12.94 5.99
CA GLU A 52 9.86 12.19 4.90
C GLU A 52 9.15 10.93 5.42
N LEU A 53 9.83 10.13 6.25
CA LEU A 53 9.25 8.94 6.88
C LEU A 53 8.07 9.30 7.80
N GLU A 54 8.20 10.36 8.61
CA GLU A 54 7.17 10.83 9.54
C GLU A 54 5.93 11.32 8.77
N SER A 55 6.12 12.02 7.65
CA SER A 55 5.03 12.40 6.75
C SER A 55 4.34 11.18 6.14
N SER A 56 5.10 10.20 5.64
CA SER A 56 4.55 8.98 5.03
C SER A 56 3.76 8.15 6.04
N LEU A 57 4.31 7.94 7.24
CA LEU A 57 3.64 7.22 8.34
C LEU A 57 2.40 7.98 8.85
N SER A 58 2.37 9.31 8.77
CA SER A 58 1.19 10.09 9.13
C SER A 58 0.04 9.87 8.15
N THR A 59 0.31 9.99 6.84
CA THR A 59 -0.70 9.72 5.80
C THR A 59 -1.22 8.29 5.89
N LEU A 60 -0.33 7.31 6.03
CA LEU A 60 -0.70 5.91 6.14
C LEU A 60 -1.56 5.61 7.38
N ALA A 61 -1.29 6.29 8.50
CA ALA A 61 -2.10 6.15 9.71
C ALA A 61 -3.50 6.77 9.58
N GLU A 62 -3.63 7.88 8.83
CA GLU A 62 -4.93 8.48 8.51
C GLU A 62 -5.77 7.52 7.64
N ASP A 63 -5.19 7.02 6.55
CA ASP A 63 -5.86 6.06 5.66
C ASP A 63 -6.23 4.75 6.40
N LEU A 64 -5.37 4.28 7.30
CA LEU A 64 -5.66 3.10 8.12
C LEU A 64 -6.78 3.36 9.14
N ALA A 65 -6.86 4.55 9.74
CA ALA A 65 -7.94 4.90 10.67
C ALA A 65 -9.31 4.90 9.97
N ASP A 66 -9.36 5.32 8.72
CA ASP A 66 -10.57 5.23 7.89
C ASP A 66 -10.93 3.78 7.58
N LEU A 67 -9.95 2.92 7.25
CA LEU A 67 -10.18 1.48 7.06
C LEU A 67 -10.69 0.80 8.35
N VAL A 68 -10.09 1.06 9.52
CA VAL A 68 -10.58 0.56 10.82
C VAL A 68 -12.04 0.95 11.03
N SER A 69 -12.37 2.22 10.77
CA SER A 69 -13.72 2.74 10.93
C SER A 69 -14.71 2.06 9.99
N SER A 70 -14.29 1.79 8.75
CA SER A 70 -15.10 1.06 7.78
C SER A 70 -15.37 -0.39 8.19
N VAL A 71 -14.36 -1.11 8.69
CA VAL A 71 -14.52 -2.49 9.17
C VAL A 71 -15.48 -2.52 10.36
N LYS A 72 -15.34 -1.59 11.31
CA LYS A 72 -16.22 -1.49 12.48
C LYS A 72 -17.68 -1.21 12.11
N ALA A 73 -17.90 -0.38 11.10
CA ALA A 73 -19.25 -0.13 10.58
C ALA A 73 -19.86 -1.40 9.95
N VAL A 74 -19.06 -2.15 9.20
CA VAL A 74 -19.47 -3.41 8.56
C VAL A 74 -19.69 -4.53 9.58
N GLU A 75 -18.89 -4.59 10.66
CA GLU A 75 -19.04 -5.57 11.75
C GLU A 75 -20.42 -5.49 12.41
N THR A 76 -21.04 -4.30 12.43
CA THR A 76 -22.34 -4.09 13.09
C THR A 76 -23.50 -4.67 12.29
N ASP A 77 -23.42 -4.66 10.95
CA ASP A 77 -24.46 -5.22 10.09
C ASP A 77 -23.90 -5.70 8.73
N PRO A 78 -23.23 -6.87 8.68
CA PRO A 78 -22.60 -7.37 7.45
C PRO A 78 -23.60 -7.62 6.30
N HIS A 79 -24.82 -8.05 6.64
CA HIS A 79 -25.85 -8.40 5.66
C HIS A 79 -26.40 -7.19 4.92
N LYS A 80 -26.44 -6.01 5.58
CA LYS A 80 -26.85 -4.74 4.93
C LYS A 80 -25.92 -4.33 3.79
N TYR A 81 -24.64 -4.69 3.89
CA TYR A 81 -23.63 -4.40 2.88
C TYR A 81 -23.42 -5.55 1.89
N GLY A 82 -24.19 -6.64 2.00
CA GLY A 82 -24.06 -7.80 1.12
C GLY A 82 -22.74 -8.56 1.30
N LEU A 83 -22.05 -8.36 2.44
CA LEU A 83 -20.75 -8.96 2.73
C LEU A 83 -20.93 -10.28 3.49
N GLN A 84 -20.08 -11.25 3.15
CA GLN A 84 -19.98 -12.51 3.90
C GLN A 84 -19.21 -12.27 5.20
N ILE A 85 -19.54 -12.97 6.28
CA ILE A 85 -18.86 -12.81 7.57
C ILE A 85 -17.36 -13.11 7.45
N GLU A 86 -16.98 -14.08 6.62
CA GLU A 86 -15.59 -14.42 6.33
C GLU A 86 -14.81 -13.27 5.71
N GLU A 87 -15.48 -12.44 4.90
CA GLU A 87 -14.87 -11.27 4.28
C GLU A 87 -14.60 -10.18 5.33
N VAL A 88 -15.54 -9.96 6.26
CA VAL A 88 -15.35 -9.00 7.37
C VAL A 88 -14.16 -9.40 8.24
N VAL A 89 -14.02 -10.70 8.53
CA VAL A 89 -12.88 -11.24 9.30
C VAL A 89 -11.56 -11.02 8.57
N ARG A 90 -11.52 -11.21 7.24
CA ARG A 90 -10.32 -10.92 6.43
C ARG A 90 -9.95 -9.45 6.49
N ARG A 91 -10.92 -8.54 6.33
CA ARG A 91 -10.68 -7.09 6.40
C ARG A 91 -10.13 -6.66 7.75
N LYS A 92 -10.69 -7.21 8.82
CA LYS A 92 -10.22 -6.97 10.18
C LYS A 92 -8.77 -7.41 10.37
N HIS A 93 -8.44 -8.65 9.99
CA HIS A 93 -7.08 -9.16 10.12
C HIS A 93 -6.06 -8.30 9.38
N LEU A 94 -6.37 -7.90 8.15
CA LEU A 94 -5.50 -7.03 7.35
C LEU A 94 -5.25 -5.69 8.06
N VAL A 95 -6.31 -5.05 8.53
CA VAL A 95 -6.21 -3.75 9.21
C VAL A 95 -5.43 -3.87 10.52
N ASP A 96 -5.63 -4.95 11.27
CA ASP A 96 -4.86 -5.21 12.49
C ASP A 96 -3.37 -5.45 12.17
N GLU A 97 -3.06 -6.24 11.13
CA GLU A 97 -1.69 -6.55 10.71
C GLU A 97 -0.93 -5.30 10.26
N VAL A 98 -1.51 -4.54 9.32
CA VAL A 98 -0.90 -3.29 8.83
C VAL A 98 -0.85 -2.25 9.94
N GLY A 99 -1.87 -2.20 10.80
CA GLY A 99 -1.93 -1.26 11.92
C GLY A 99 -0.80 -1.48 12.92
N ASN A 100 -0.55 -2.75 13.28
CA ASN A 100 0.57 -3.10 14.15
C ASN A 100 1.92 -2.76 13.51
N GLU A 101 2.12 -3.04 12.21
CA GLU A 101 3.38 -2.71 11.53
C GLU A 101 3.66 -1.20 11.50
N VAL A 102 2.63 -0.39 11.24
CA VAL A 102 2.75 1.08 11.23
C VAL A 102 3.03 1.62 12.63
N GLU A 103 2.37 1.08 13.65
CA GLU A 103 2.60 1.48 15.03
C GLU A 103 4.02 1.10 15.49
N ASP A 104 4.50 -0.10 15.15
CA ASP A 104 5.87 -0.55 15.43
C ASP A 104 6.91 0.40 14.81
N MET A 105 6.72 0.80 13.54
CA MET A 105 7.59 1.77 12.87
C MET A 105 7.57 3.15 13.55
N ARG A 106 6.40 3.61 14.02
CA ARG A 106 6.27 4.89 14.75
C ARG A 106 6.90 4.82 16.13
N GLU A 107 6.69 3.74 16.87
CA GLU A 107 7.27 3.55 18.20
C GLU A 107 8.79 3.51 18.10
N GLU A 108 9.35 2.79 17.13
CA GLU A 108 10.79 2.74 16.90
C GLU A 108 11.33 4.14 16.58
N LEU A 109 10.65 4.92 15.73
CA LEU A 109 11.04 6.31 15.45
C LEU A 109 11.05 7.18 16.73
N LEU A 110 10.06 7.05 17.61
CA LEU A 110 9.95 7.81 18.86
C LEU A 110 10.97 7.39 19.92
N LYS A 111 11.13 6.08 20.16
CA LYS A 111 12.09 5.51 21.12
C LYS A 111 13.49 6.00 20.82
N GLN A 112 13.81 6.04 19.54
CA GLN A 112 15.09 6.45 19.01
C GLN A 112 15.36 7.96 19.13
N MET A 113 14.32 8.81 19.24
CA MET A 113 14.45 10.21 19.65
C MET A 113 14.79 10.38 21.13
N SER A 114 14.17 9.58 21.98
CA SER A 114 14.34 9.69 23.43
C SER A 114 15.77 9.36 23.85
N GLN A 115 16.40 8.39 23.17
CA GLN A 115 17.80 8.03 23.38
C GLN A 115 18.77 9.15 22.91
N ALA A 116 18.47 9.83 21.80
CA ALA A 116 19.26 10.96 21.34
C ALA A 116 19.20 12.16 22.33
N LYS A 117 18.03 12.42 22.93
CA LYS A 117 17.89 13.47 23.97
C LYS A 117 18.59 13.11 25.29
N SER A 118 18.63 11.83 25.67
CA SER A 118 19.30 11.38 26.90
C SER A 118 20.83 11.51 26.84
N ARG A 119 21.44 11.31 25.67
CA ARG A 119 22.90 11.45 25.47
C ARG A 119 23.37 12.90 25.47
N ASN A 120 22.46 13.86 25.29
CA ASN A 120 22.77 15.28 25.23
C ASN A 120 22.42 16.03 26.52
N LYS A 121 22.33 15.32 27.66
CA LYS A 121 22.15 15.97 28.96
C LYS A 121 23.46 16.69 29.30
N PRO A 122 23.48 18.04 29.39
CA PRO A 122 24.65 18.73 29.89
C PRO A 122 24.90 18.25 31.32
N LEU A 123 26.17 18.02 31.67
CA LEU A 123 26.56 17.87 33.07
C LEU A 123 25.93 19.03 33.89
N PRO A 124 25.48 18.76 35.13
CA PRO A 124 24.91 19.81 35.96
C PRO A 124 25.95 20.93 36.16
N PRO A 125 25.60 22.21 35.91
CA PRO A 125 26.50 23.31 36.19
C PRO A 125 26.54 23.52 37.70
N GLY A 126 27.67 23.18 38.33
CA GLY A 126 27.79 23.31 39.79
C GLY A 126 29.07 22.76 40.40
N VAL A 127 30.23 22.94 39.76
CA VAL A 127 31.52 22.82 40.44
C VAL A 127 32.26 24.14 40.30
N ASP A 128 32.32 24.87 41.41
CA ASP A 128 33.01 26.15 41.56
C ASP A 128 34.49 26.01 41.14
N GLU A 129 34.97 27.00 40.37
CA GLU A 129 36.31 27.15 39.80
C GLU A 129 37.40 27.43 40.86
N GLU A 130 37.54 26.60 41.89
CA GLU A 130 38.52 26.86 42.95
C GLU A 130 39.22 25.60 43.48
N GLN A 131 39.89 24.83 42.59
CA GLN A 131 41.12 24.10 42.93
C GLN A 131 41.83 23.51 41.70
N ALA A 132 42.83 24.24 41.21
CA ALA A 132 43.78 23.81 40.19
C ALA A 132 44.86 22.86 40.77
N ALA A 133 44.48 21.63 41.12
CA ALA A 133 45.41 20.57 41.52
C ALA A 133 44.83 19.17 41.28
N GLY A 134 44.72 18.74 40.03
CA GLY A 134 44.27 17.37 39.70
C GLY A 134 43.87 17.17 38.24
N ASP A 135 44.69 17.64 37.30
CA ASP A 135 44.45 17.54 35.84
C ASP A 135 44.30 16.07 35.40
N ASP A 136 45.15 15.18 35.92
CA ASP A 136 45.20 13.76 35.52
C ASP A 136 43.94 12.94 35.90
N MET A 137 43.30 13.21 37.04
CA MET A 137 42.12 12.44 37.51
C MET A 137 40.84 12.81 36.76
N TYR A 138 40.74 14.05 36.29
CA TYR A 138 39.59 14.51 35.51
C TYR A 138 39.70 14.03 34.06
N GLU A 139 40.90 14.11 33.47
CA GLU A 139 41.18 13.56 32.13
C GLU A 139 40.98 12.04 32.07
N GLU A 140 41.41 11.29 33.10
CA GLU A 140 41.24 9.83 33.14
C GLU A 140 39.77 9.42 33.32
N PHE A 141 38.98 10.20 34.07
CA PHE A 141 37.54 9.98 34.21
C PHE A 141 36.78 10.30 32.92
N GLU A 142 37.12 11.40 32.23
CA GLU A 142 36.55 11.75 30.93
C GLU A 142 36.89 10.71 29.85
N GLN A 143 38.12 10.17 29.84
CA GLN A 143 38.52 9.11 28.92
C GLN A 143 37.76 7.80 29.18
N GLN A 144 37.56 7.43 30.45
CA GLN A 144 36.77 6.25 30.81
C GLN A 144 35.29 6.42 30.43
N GLU A 145 34.74 7.63 30.59
CA GLU A 145 33.37 7.94 30.20
C GLU A 145 33.20 7.92 28.68
N GLN A 146 34.15 8.50 27.92
CA GLN A 146 34.19 8.39 26.45
C GLN A 146 34.30 6.94 25.98
N GLN A 147 35.12 6.10 26.62
CA GLN A 147 35.25 4.69 26.27
C GLN A 147 33.97 3.89 26.56
N ARG A 148 33.23 4.20 27.63
CA ARG A 148 31.90 3.61 27.87
C ARG A 148 30.91 4.04 26.81
N ILE A 149 30.90 5.32 26.46
CA ILE A 149 30.05 5.88 25.41
C ILE A 149 30.36 5.21 24.04
N MET A 150 31.63 4.88 23.76
CA MET A 150 32.06 4.14 22.56
C MET A 150 31.62 2.67 22.59
N ASN A 151 31.81 1.96 23.70
CA ASN A 151 31.39 0.56 23.84
C ASN A 151 29.87 0.37 23.74
N ASP A 152 29.08 1.30 24.30
CA ASP A 152 27.63 1.28 24.17
C ASP A 152 27.17 1.58 22.72
N GLN A 153 27.98 2.29 21.94
CA GLN A 153 27.73 2.50 20.50
C GLN A 153 28.04 1.23 19.68
N ASP A 154 29.12 0.52 19.98
CA ASP A 154 29.49 -0.72 19.29
C ASP A 154 28.44 -1.83 19.49
N GLN A 155 27.86 -1.96 20.69
CA GLN A 155 26.76 -2.90 20.91
C GLN A 155 25.48 -2.54 20.14
N GLN A 156 25.18 -1.25 19.96
CA GLN A 156 24.04 -0.82 19.15
C GLN A 156 24.29 -1.05 17.66
N LEU A 157 25.51 -0.87 17.18
CA LEU A 157 25.90 -1.17 15.80
C LEU A 157 25.71 -2.65 15.48
N ASP A 158 26.08 -3.57 16.38
CA ASP A 158 25.95 -5.02 16.15
C ASP A 158 24.48 -5.47 16.00
N GLY A 159 23.56 -4.89 16.79
CA GLY A 159 22.13 -5.14 16.66
C GLY A 159 21.56 -4.59 15.34
N VAL A 160 21.98 -3.38 14.96
CA VAL A 160 21.54 -2.73 13.72
C VAL A 160 22.15 -3.38 12.49
N PHE A 161 23.38 -3.91 12.54
CA PHE A 161 24.02 -4.61 11.40
C PHE A 161 23.28 -5.88 11.00
N ARG A 162 22.74 -6.63 11.97
CA ARG A 162 21.88 -7.79 11.68
C ARG A 162 20.56 -7.35 11.06
N THR A 163 19.93 -6.32 11.60
CA THR A 163 18.66 -5.79 11.07
C THR A 163 18.85 -5.16 9.69
N VAL A 164 19.92 -4.40 9.44
CA VAL A 164 20.27 -3.83 8.13
C VAL A 164 20.70 -4.91 7.14
N GLY A 165 21.33 -5.98 7.60
CA GLY A 165 21.63 -7.16 6.78
C GLY A 165 20.34 -7.83 6.29
N ASN A 166 19.39 -8.05 7.19
CA ASN A 166 18.08 -8.61 6.87
C ASN A 166 17.25 -7.66 6.00
N LEU A 167 17.25 -6.35 6.28
CA LEU A 167 16.56 -5.33 5.49
C LEU A 167 17.18 -5.15 4.10
N ARG A 168 18.50 -5.32 3.96
CA ARG A 168 19.16 -5.33 2.64
C ARG A 168 18.73 -6.54 1.84
N GLN A 169 18.64 -7.71 2.47
CA GLN A 169 18.13 -8.91 1.82
C GLN A 169 16.65 -8.74 1.43
N GLN A 170 15.84 -8.16 2.31
CA GLN A 170 14.44 -7.86 2.04
C GLN A 170 14.27 -6.80 0.94
N ALA A 171 15.10 -5.76 0.89
CA ALA A 171 15.06 -4.77 -0.19
C ALA A 171 15.49 -5.35 -1.55
N ASP A 172 16.41 -6.32 -1.55
CA ASP A 172 16.83 -7.06 -2.75
C ASP A 172 15.71 -8.01 -3.23
N GLU A 173 15.05 -8.70 -2.30
CA GLU A 173 13.87 -9.53 -2.56
C GLU A 173 12.69 -8.68 -3.05
N MET A 174 12.43 -7.49 -2.46
CA MET A 174 11.41 -6.54 -2.93
C MET A 174 11.75 -5.95 -4.31
N GLY A 175 13.02 -5.66 -4.58
CA GLY A 175 13.44 -5.19 -5.90
C GLY A 175 13.15 -6.22 -6.99
N ARG A 176 13.36 -7.51 -6.68
CA ARG A 176 13.03 -8.63 -7.56
C ARG A 176 11.52 -8.86 -7.67
N GLU A 177 10.78 -8.77 -6.58
CA GLU A 177 9.31 -8.91 -6.59
C GLU A 177 8.65 -7.79 -7.40
N LEU A 178 9.16 -6.55 -7.34
CA LEU A 178 8.67 -5.43 -8.15
C LEU A 178 8.99 -5.62 -9.64
N GLU A 179 10.13 -6.22 -9.97
CA GLU A 179 10.49 -6.59 -11.34
C GLU A 179 9.60 -7.74 -11.86
N GLU A 180 9.30 -8.75 -11.02
CA GLU A 180 8.34 -9.82 -11.33
C GLU A 180 6.90 -9.29 -11.45
N GLN A 181 6.48 -8.33 -10.63
CA GLN A 181 5.17 -7.69 -10.73
C GLN A 181 5.04 -6.85 -12.00
N ALA A 182 6.12 -6.21 -12.47
CA ALA A 182 6.13 -5.53 -13.76
C ALA A 182 5.93 -6.52 -14.93
N GLU A 183 6.51 -7.71 -14.84
CA GLU A 183 6.29 -8.79 -15.81
C GLU A 183 4.86 -9.33 -15.76
N ILE A 184 4.27 -9.48 -14.57
CA ILE A 184 2.87 -9.90 -14.41
C ILE A 184 1.92 -8.83 -14.97
N LEU A 185 2.20 -7.54 -14.79
CA LEU A 185 1.40 -6.46 -15.35
C LEU A 185 1.39 -6.47 -16.88
N GLU A 186 2.51 -6.80 -17.53
CA GLU A 186 2.57 -6.99 -19.00
C GLU A 186 1.70 -8.18 -19.45
N GLN A 187 1.68 -9.27 -18.67
CA GLN A 187 0.80 -10.41 -18.94
C GLN A 187 -0.68 -10.08 -18.75
N VAL A 188 -1.01 -9.24 -17.75
CA VAL A 188 -2.38 -8.75 -17.51
C VAL A 188 -2.83 -7.84 -18.66
N ASP A 189 -1.98 -6.94 -19.14
CA ASP A 189 -2.27 -6.08 -20.29
C ASP A 189 -2.52 -6.91 -21.57
N SER A 190 -1.66 -7.91 -21.82
CA SER A 190 -1.85 -8.85 -22.94
C SER A 190 -3.14 -9.66 -22.82
N ALA A 191 -3.50 -10.09 -21.61
CA ALA A 191 -4.76 -10.78 -21.36
C ALA A 191 -5.97 -9.85 -21.57
N ALA A 192 -5.87 -8.59 -21.12
CA ALA A 192 -6.89 -7.57 -21.30
C ALA A 192 -7.11 -7.26 -22.80
N ASP A 193 -6.05 -7.10 -23.58
CA ASP A 193 -6.11 -6.93 -25.04
C ASP A 193 -6.81 -8.11 -25.73
N ARG A 194 -6.49 -9.33 -25.30
CA ARG A 194 -7.08 -10.55 -25.86
C ARG A 194 -8.56 -10.69 -25.51
N VAL A 195 -8.95 -10.26 -24.31
CA VAL A 195 -10.35 -10.18 -23.88
C VAL A 195 -11.07 -9.07 -24.64
N GLY A 196 -10.46 -7.89 -24.79
CA GLY A 196 -10.99 -6.76 -25.57
C GLY A 196 -11.28 -7.14 -27.03
N GLY A 197 -10.35 -7.84 -27.69
CA GLY A 197 -10.54 -8.31 -29.06
C GLY A 197 -11.68 -9.34 -29.19
N LYS A 198 -11.83 -10.24 -28.20
CA LYS A 198 -12.96 -11.19 -28.16
C LYS A 198 -14.30 -10.50 -27.89
N LEU A 199 -14.32 -9.52 -26.99
CA LEU A 199 -15.49 -8.69 -26.69
C LEU A 199 -15.94 -7.90 -27.92
N GLN A 200 -15.01 -7.26 -28.63
CA GLN A 200 -15.29 -6.53 -29.87
C GLN A 200 -15.89 -7.46 -30.94
N THR A 201 -15.31 -8.65 -31.11
CA THR A 201 -15.83 -9.66 -32.04
C THR A 201 -17.22 -10.17 -31.62
N GLY A 202 -17.44 -10.34 -30.32
CA GLY A 202 -18.74 -10.70 -29.75
C GLY A 202 -19.80 -9.64 -30.02
N LEU A 203 -19.47 -8.37 -29.79
CA LEU A 203 -20.35 -7.22 -30.08
C LEU A 203 -20.68 -7.12 -31.57
N GLN A 204 -19.70 -7.33 -32.46
CA GLN A 204 -19.95 -7.37 -33.90
C GLN A 204 -20.91 -8.51 -34.30
N LYS A 205 -20.75 -9.70 -33.71
CA LYS A 205 -21.68 -10.82 -33.94
C LYS A 205 -23.08 -10.52 -33.42
N VAL A 206 -23.21 -9.92 -32.24
CA VAL A 206 -24.52 -9.50 -31.69
C VAL A 206 -25.19 -8.49 -32.62
N GLY A 207 -24.45 -7.49 -33.10
CA GLY A 207 -24.98 -6.52 -34.07
C GLY A 207 -25.39 -7.16 -35.40
N TRP A 208 -24.63 -8.15 -35.89
CA TRP A 208 -24.97 -8.91 -37.08
C TRP A 208 -26.23 -9.76 -36.89
N VAL A 209 -26.37 -10.45 -35.76
CA VAL A 209 -27.55 -11.27 -35.43
C VAL A 209 -28.80 -10.40 -35.29
N MET A 210 -28.69 -9.23 -34.65
CA MET A 210 -29.81 -8.30 -34.49
C MET A 210 -30.35 -7.86 -35.86
N ARG A 211 -29.46 -7.41 -36.76
CA ARG A 211 -29.83 -7.02 -38.13
C ARG A 211 -30.44 -8.17 -38.93
N ASN A 212 -29.81 -9.34 -38.89
CA ASN A 212 -30.25 -10.47 -39.70
C ASN A 212 -31.60 -11.04 -39.23
N ASN A 213 -31.90 -10.96 -37.93
CA ASN A 213 -33.20 -11.37 -37.36
C ASN A 213 -34.31 -10.35 -37.69
N GLU A 214 -34.01 -9.05 -37.66
CA GLU A 214 -34.95 -8.00 -38.06
C GLU A 214 -35.34 -8.13 -39.54
N ASP A 215 -34.36 -8.36 -40.42
CA ASP A 215 -34.59 -8.50 -41.86
C ASP A 215 -35.42 -9.75 -42.23
N THR A 216 -35.24 -10.88 -41.53
CA THR A 216 -36.01 -12.11 -41.82
C THR A 216 -37.45 -12.02 -41.37
N MET A 217 -37.71 -11.45 -40.19
CA MET A 217 -39.07 -11.28 -39.67
C MET A 217 -39.85 -10.22 -40.47
N SER A 218 -39.20 -9.12 -40.85
CA SER A 218 -39.79 -8.08 -41.69
C SER A 218 -40.11 -8.58 -43.10
N SER A 219 -39.17 -9.28 -43.75
CA SER A 219 -39.37 -9.82 -45.09
C SER A 219 -40.46 -10.88 -45.16
N CYS A 220 -40.60 -11.72 -44.13
CA CYS A 220 -41.69 -12.69 -44.03
C CYS A 220 -43.06 -12.00 -43.92
N CYS A 221 -43.17 -10.96 -43.08
CA CYS A 221 -44.40 -10.20 -42.90
C CYS A 221 -44.85 -9.53 -44.21
N ILE A 222 -43.91 -8.88 -44.93
CA ILE A 222 -44.17 -8.26 -46.24
C ILE A 222 -44.66 -9.31 -47.25
N GLY A 223 -44.03 -10.49 -47.30
CA GLY A 223 -44.45 -11.58 -48.18
C GLY A 223 -45.88 -12.06 -47.91
N VAL A 224 -46.24 -12.24 -46.63
CA VAL A 224 -47.61 -12.63 -46.24
C VAL A 224 -48.63 -11.57 -46.66
N LEU A 225 -48.33 -10.29 -46.47
CA LEU A 225 -49.22 -9.19 -46.87
C LEU A 225 -49.46 -9.16 -48.40
N ILE A 226 -48.42 -9.40 -49.21
CA ILE A 226 -48.54 -9.47 -50.67
C ILE A 226 -49.44 -10.64 -51.10
N VAL A 227 -49.28 -11.81 -50.49
CA VAL A 227 -50.12 -12.99 -50.80
C VAL A 227 -51.59 -12.71 -50.49
N VAL A 228 -51.88 -12.11 -49.33
CA VAL A 228 -53.25 -11.71 -48.96
C VAL A 228 -53.84 -10.73 -49.99
N LEU A 229 -53.04 -9.75 -50.44
CA LEU A 229 -53.45 -8.77 -51.45
C LEU A 229 -53.77 -9.45 -52.79
N ILE A 230 -52.94 -10.41 -53.23
CA ILE A 230 -53.20 -11.18 -54.46
C ILE A 230 -54.51 -11.97 -54.35
N ILE A 231 -54.76 -12.63 -53.21
CA ILE A 231 -56.01 -13.37 -52.97
C ILE A 231 -57.22 -12.43 -53.06
N LEU A 232 -57.14 -11.26 -52.42
CA LEU A 232 -58.21 -10.25 -52.50
C LEU A 232 -58.44 -9.76 -53.94
N LEU A 233 -57.37 -9.57 -54.72
CA LEU A 233 -57.46 -9.15 -56.12
C LEU A 233 -58.12 -10.24 -56.98
N VAL A 234 -57.75 -11.51 -56.81
CA VAL A 234 -58.38 -12.63 -57.53
C VAL A 234 -59.86 -12.75 -57.17
N LEU A 235 -60.19 -12.62 -55.87
CA LEU A 235 -61.59 -12.62 -55.42
C LEU A 235 -62.39 -11.48 -56.07
N LEU A 236 -61.81 -10.28 -56.17
CA LEU A 236 -62.45 -9.13 -56.83
C LEU A 236 -62.61 -9.35 -58.34
N LEU A 237 -61.67 -10.02 -59.01
CA LEU A 237 -61.75 -10.27 -60.45
C LEU A 237 -62.75 -11.38 -60.81
N VAL A 238 -62.96 -12.34 -59.90
CA VAL A 238 -63.87 -13.47 -60.08
C VAL A 238 -65.31 -13.14 -59.67
N LEU A 239 -65.48 -12.26 -58.68
CA LEU A 239 -66.78 -11.85 -58.12
C LEU A 239 -67.32 -10.59 -58.81
#